data_AF-A0A2K3MNW3-F1
#
_entry.id   AF-A0A2K3MNW3-F1
#
_cell.length_a   1.000
_cell.length_b   1.000
_cell.length_c   1.000
_cell.angle_alpha   90.00
_cell.angle_beta   90.00
_cell.angle_gamma   90.00
#
_symmetry.space_group_name_H-M   'P 1'
#
loop_
_entity.id
_entity.type
_entity.pdbx_description
1 polymer ?
#
loop_
_entity_poly.entity_id
_entity_poly.type
_entity_poly.pdbx_seq_one_letter_code
_entity_poly.pdbx_strand_id
1 'polypeptide(L)' 'MNKSSRGGIFASGAADDAIRLFVDDNSESQVDGPLYKLLLKKDKAHDMDINYVQWSPGEKPLLASASDDGTIKVWDLVS' A
#
# COMPACT_ATOMS: atom_id res chain seq x y z
N MET A 1 -5.93 10.37 4.07
CA MET A 1 -5.37 9.33 3.18
C MET A 1 -4.13 8.78 3.85
N ASN A 2 -4.20 7.54 4.34
CA ASN A 2 -3.12 6.93 5.10
C ASN A 2 -2.19 6.18 4.14
N LYS A 3 -0.94 6.64 4.10
CA LYS A 3 0.09 6.18 3.18
C LYS A 3 1.36 5.84 3.96
N SER A 4 2.00 4.75 3.59
CA SER A 4 3.27 4.31 4.17
C SER A 4 4.18 3.88 3.04
N SER A 5 5.50 4.10 3.15
CA SER A 5 6.45 3.68 2.11
C SER A 5 7.63 2.88 2.65
N ARG A 6 8.15 1.98 1.82
CA ARG A 6 9.34 1.18 2.09
C ARG A 6 10.02 0.81 0.76
N GLY A 7 11.33 1.06 0.66
CA GLY A 7 12.11 0.62 -0.51
C GLY A 7 11.58 1.10 -1.87
N GLY A 8 11.02 2.31 -1.93
CA GLY A 8 10.40 2.86 -3.15
C GLY A 8 8.97 2.37 -3.44
N ILE A 9 8.43 1.49 -2.60
CA ILE A 9 7.04 1.02 -2.69
C ILE A 9 6.17 1.83 -1.72
N PHE A 10 5.07 2.38 -2.21
CA PHE A 10 4.08 3.11 -1.44
C PHE A 10 2.82 2.27 -1.27
N ALA A 11 2.35 2.13 -0.04
CA ALA A 11 1.09 1.45 0.29
C ALA A 11 0.01 2.47 0.64
N SER A 12 -1.22 2.20 0.22
CA SER A 12 -2.43 2.92 0.66
C SER A 12 -3.57 1.95 0.96
N GLY A 13 -4.32 2.24 2.03
CA GLY A 13 -5.67 1.69 2.26
C GLY A 13 -6.74 2.71 1.87
N ALA A 14 -7.91 2.24 1.47
CA ALA A 14 -9.02 3.08 1.01
C ALA A 14 -10.39 2.54 1.48
N ALA A 15 -11.44 3.35 1.25
CA ALA A 15 -12.84 3.04 1.58
C ALA A 15 -13.52 2.06 0.61
N ASP A 16 -12.77 1.50 -0.33
CA ASP A 16 -13.23 0.41 -1.21
C ASP A 16 -12.64 -0.95 -0.78
N ASP A 17 -12.30 -1.04 0.50
CA ASP A 17 -11.75 -2.20 1.20
C ASP A 17 -10.44 -2.77 0.60
N ALA A 18 -9.76 -1.99 -0.25
CA ALA A 18 -8.61 -2.46 -1.01
C ALA A 18 -7.29 -1.85 -0.51
N ILE A 19 -6.25 -2.68 -0.52
CA ILE A 19 -4.85 -2.23 -0.40
C ILE A 19 -4.28 -2.07 -1.79
N ARG A 20 -3.62 -0.94 -2.03
CA ARG A 20 -2.88 -0.66 -3.27
C ARG A 20 -1.42 -0.39 -2.96
N LEU A 21 -0.54 -0.96 -3.77
CA LEU A 21 0.89 -0.70 -3.77
C LEU A 21 1.25 0.04 -5.06
N PHE A 22 2.08 1.08 -4.94
CA PHE A 22 2.57 1.89 -6.05
C PHE A 22 4.09 1.94 -6.04
N VAL A 23 4.68 2.06 -7.22
CA VAL A 23 6.12 2.26 -7.40
C VAL A 23 6.36 3.46 -8.29
N ASP A 24 7.51 4.09 -8.12
CA ASP A 24 7.96 5.17 -8.97
C ASP A 24 8.10 4.69 -10.42
N ASP A 25 7.53 5.45 -11.34
CA ASP A 25 7.61 5.19 -12.76
C ASP A 25 8.72 6.04 -13.39
N ASN A 26 9.95 5.55 -13.24
CA ASN A 26 11.15 6.18 -13.81
C ASN A 26 11.26 6.03 -15.34
N SER A 27 10.19 5.62 -16.04
CA SER A 27 10.18 5.65 -17.50
C SER A 27 9.92 7.08 -17.99
N GLU A 28 11.00 7.71 -18.44
CA GLU A 28 11.09 8.99 -19.17
C GLU A 28 11.20 10.28 -18.34
N SER A 29 11.98 11.22 -18.87
CA SER A 29 12.21 12.57 -18.36
C SER A 29 10.88 13.33 -18.28
N GLN A 30 10.23 13.25 -17.13
CA GLN A 30 8.88 13.79 -16.97
C GLN A 30 8.90 15.31 -16.89
N VAL A 31 8.13 15.94 -17.78
CA VAL A 31 7.92 17.40 -17.81
C VAL A 31 6.91 17.84 -16.73
N ASP A 32 6.10 16.89 -16.18
CA ASP A 32 4.99 17.14 -15.26
C ASP A 32 5.19 16.59 -13.82
N GLY A 33 6.43 16.23 -13.45
CA GLY A 33 6.77 15.74 -12.10
C GLY A 33 6.76 14.20 -11.97
N PRO A 34 6.84 13.65 -10.74
CA PRO A 34 6.96 12.21 -10.54
C PRO A 34 5.65 11.47 -10.79
N LEU A 35 5.69 10.44 -11.64
CA LEU A 35 4.57 9.52 -11.87
C LEU A 35 4.77 8.25 -11.06
N TYR A 36 3.68 7.72 -10.51
CA TYR A 36 3.69 6.44 -9.81
C TYR A 36 2.78 5.45 -10.52
N LYS A 37 3.28 4.25 -10.81
CA LYS A 37 2.52 3.14 -11.39
C LYS A 37 1.92 2.27 -10.28
N LEU A 38 0.70 1.80 -10.49
CA LEU A 38 0.10 0.77 -9.63
C LEU A 38 0.87 -0.54 -9.80
N LEU A 39 1.53 -1.00 -8.74
CA LEU A 39 2.24 -2.27 -8.70
C LEU A 39 1.28 -3.43 -8.42
N LEU A 40 0.43 -3.28 -7.40
CA LEU A 40 -0.47 -4.33 -6.94
C LEU A 40 -1.74 -3.74 -6.35
N LYS A 41 -2.86 -4.43 -6.56
CA LYS A 41 -4.12 -4.18 -5.87
C LYS A 41 -4.61 -5.47 -5.24
N LYS A 42 -4.84 -5.45 -3.92
CA LYS A 42 -5.60 -6.50 -3.24
C LYS A 42 -7.01 -6.01 -3.00
N ASP A 43 -7.94 -6.44 -3.85
CA ASP A 43 -9.37 -6.25 -3.64
C ASP A 43 -9.83 -7.03 -2.40
N LYS A 44 -10.80 -6.48 -1.67
CA LYS A 44 -11.34 -7.06 -0.43
C LYS A 44 -10.23 -7.53 0.49
N ALA A 45 -9.28 -6.63 0.76
CA ALA A 45 -8.25 -6.86 1.76
C ALA A 45 -8.88 -6.89 3.17
N HIS A 46 -9.93 -6.08 3.36
CA HIS A 46 -10.82 -6.09 4.52
C HIS A 46 -12.28 -6.19 4.07
N ASP A 47 -13.21 -6.34 5.01
CA ASP A 47 -14.66 -6.38 4.74
C ASP A 47 -15.34 -5.00 4.87
N MET A 48 -14.58 -4.00 5.33
CA MET A 48 -14.96 -2.59 5.41
C MET A 48 -13.73 -1.70 5.16
N ASP A 49 -13.94 -0.38 5.21
CA ASP A 49 -12.94 0.66 5.01
C ASP A 49 -11.63 0.38 5.74
N ILE A 50 -10.52 0.59 5.02
CA ILE A 50 -9.18 0.49 5.60
C ILE A 50 -8.77 1.86 6.12
N ASN A 51 -8.69 1.95 7.44
CA ASN A 51 -8.34 3.17 8.14
C ASN A 51 -6.85 3.40 8.23
N TYR A 52 -6.00 2.38 8.20
CA TYR A 52 -4.57 2.58 8.34
C TYR A 52 -3.76 1.51 7.62
N VAL A 53 -2.58 1.90 7.13
CA VAL A 53 -1.56 0.98 6.60
C VAL A 53 -0.18 1.42 7.07
N GLN A 54 0.68 0.48 7.44
CA GLN A 54 2.03 0.77 7.92
C GLN A 54 3.01 -0.32 7.55
N TRP A 55 4.07 0.01 6.82
CA TRP A 55 5.17 -0.91 6.59
C TRP A 55 5.94 -1.16 7.89
N SER A 56 6.34 -2.41 8.09
CA SER A 56 7.27 -2.78 9.16
C SER A 56 8.62 -2.09 8.92
N PRO A 57 9.27 -1.57 9.98
CA PRO A 57 10.65 -1.08 9.89
C PRO A 57 11.68 -2.21 9.89
N GLY A 58 11.28 -3.45 10.22
CA GLY A 58 12.19 -4.60 10.29
C GLY A 58 12.75 -5.05 8.94
N GLU A 59 13.54 -6.12 8.90
CA GLU A 59 14.17 -6.59 7.66
C GLU A 59 13.16 -7.15 6.66
N LYS A 60 12.15 -7.89 7.15
CA LYS A 60 11.09 -8.47 6.31
C LYS A 60 10.12 -7.39 5.81
N PRO A 61 9.70 -7.42 4.53
CA PRO A 61 8.79 -6.44 3.95
C PRO A 61 7.33 -6.74 4.34
N LEU A 62 7.03 -6.66 5.63
CA LEU A 62 5.68 -6.84 6.16
C LEU A 62 4.89 -5.53 6.13
N LEU A 63 3.62 -5.60 5.78
CA LEU A 63 2.67 -4.49 5.84
C LEU A 63 1.58 -4.81 6.86
N ALA A 64 1.27 -3.89 7.77
CA ALA A 64 0.10 -3.98 8.64
C ALA A 64 -1.03 -3.10 8.09
N SER A 65 -2.29 -3.55 8.23
CA SER A 65 -3.49 -2.76 7.95
C SER A 65 -4.52 -2.86 9.07
N ALA A 66 -5.29 -1.80 9.30
CA ALA A 66 -6.40 -1.76 10.27
C ALA A 66 -7.66 -1.22 9.60
N SER A 67 -8.83 -1.76 9.95
CA SER A 67 -10.12 -1.49 9.29
C SER A 67 -11.27 -1.35 10.27
N ASP A 68 -12.35 -0.72 9.80
CA ASP A 68 -13.65 -0.67 10.49
C ASP A 68 -14.31 -2.05 10.66
N ASP A 69 -13.83 -3.07 9.94
CA ASP A 69 -14.27 -4.47 10.14
C ASP A 69 -13.82 -5.06 11.49
N GLY A 70 -13.12 -4.28 12.32
CA GLY A 70 -12.66 -4.65 13.65
C GLY A 70 -11.39 -5.50 13.63
N THR A 71 -10.73 -5.65 12.48
CA THR A 71 -9.54 -6.50 12.35
C THR A 71 -8.27 -5.71 12.02
N ILE A 72 -7.15 -6.30 12.43
CA ILE A 72 -5.81 -5.95 11.95
C ILE A 72 -5.29 -7.13 11.14
N LYS A 73 -4.75 -6.87 9.95
CA LYS A 73 -4.12 -7.90 9.10
C LYS A 73 -2.66 -7.55 8.86
N VAL A 74 -1.82 -8.59 8.81
CA VAL A 74 -0.40 -8.49 8.46
C VAL A 74 -0.19 -9.24 7.15
N TRP A 75 0.43 -8.56 6.20
CA TRP A 75 0.68 -9.03 4.84
C TRP A 75 2.17 -9.20 4.64
N ASP A 76 2.56 -10.31 4.02
CA ASP A 76 3.92 -10.52 3.57
C ASP A 76 3.99 -10.23 2.07
N LEU A 77 4.88 -9.31 1.67
CA LEU A 77 5.15 -9.06 0.27
C LEU A 77 6.17 -10.08 -0.22
N VAL A 78 5.65 -11.23 -0.66
CA VAL A 78 6.44 -12.26 -1.31
C VAL A 78 6.59 -11.96 -2.81
N SER A 79 7.81 -12.15 -3.31
CA SER A 79 8.13 -12.07 -4.74
C SER A 79 7.60 -13.28 -5.51
#